data_AF-A0A920MRH5-F1
#
_entry.id   AF-A0A920MRH5-F1
#
_cell.length_a   1.000
_cell.length_b   1.000
_cell.length_c   1.000
_cell.angle_alpha   90.00
_cell.angle_beta   90.00
_cell.angle_gamma   90.00
#
_symmetry.space_group_name_H-M   'P 1'
#
loop_
_entity.id
_entity.type
_entity.pdbx_description
1 polymer ?
#
loop_
_entity_poly.entity_id
_entity_poly.type
_entity_poly.pdbx_seq_one_letter_code
_entity_poly.pdbx_strand_id
1 'polypeptide(L)' 'METKDYSIDDAAKLIRGKQGTVVKLSIERYGEEDFIEFVLTRESIPVKDISYTGMLDDIQATSS' A
#
# COMPACT_ATOMS: atom_id res chain seq x y z
N MET A 1 12.18 -23.30 -6.82
CA MET A 1 10.97 -23.08 -6.01
C MET A 1 10.13 -22.11 -6.81
N GLU A 2 9.16 -22.61 -7.58
CA GLU A 2 8.23 -21.74 -8.32
C GLU A 2 7.34 -21.05 -7.28
N THR A 3 7.41 -19.73 -7.23
CA THR A 3 6.34 -18.92 -6.65
C THR A 3 5.09 -19.26 -7.44
N LYS A 4 4.10 -19.94 -6.82
CA LYS A 4 2.76 -20.02 -7.41
C LYS A 4 2.39 -18.58 -7.79
N ASP A 5 2.20 -18.32 -9.09
CA ASP A 5 1.83 -17.03 -9.65
C ASP A 5 0.45 -16.60 -9.13
N TYR A 6 0.36 -16.25 -7.86
CA TYR A 6 -0.72 -15.44 -7.35
C TYR A 6 -0.43 -14.04 -7.87
N SER A 7 -1.19 -13.63 -8.88
CA SER A 7 -1.14 -12.26 -9.37
C SER A 7 -1.40 -11.30 -8.21
N ILE A 8 -0.76 -10.13 -8.26
CA ILE A 8 -1.02 -9.01 -7.34
C ILE A 8 -2.53 -8.72 -7.27
N ASP A 9 -3.23 -8.84 -8.40
CA ASP A 9 -4.67 -8.66 -8.48
C ASP A 9 -5.46 -9.67 -7.65
N ASP A 10 -5.03 -10.93 -7.63
CA ASP A 10 -5.72 -11.99 -6.89
C ASP A 10 -5.49 -11.83 -5.38
N ALA A 11 -4.28 -11.46 -4.97
CA ALA A 11 -4.01 -11.06 -3.60
C ALA A 11 -4.86 -9.84 -3.19
N ALA A 12 -4.93 -8.83 -4.05
CA ALA A 12 -5.74 -7.63 -3.78
C ALA A 12 -7.24 -7.95 -3.64
N LYS A 13 -7.77 -8.89 -4.42
CA LYS A 13 -9.17 -9.35 -4.30
C LYS A 13 -9.46 -10.01 -2.95
N LEU A 14 -8.51 -10.76 -2.41
CA LEU A 14 -8.65 -11.43 -1.10
C LEU A 14 -8.57 -10.44 0.07
N ILE A 15 -7.71 -9.43 -0.06
CA ILE A 15 -7.54 -8.38 0.95
C ILE A 15 -8.76 -7.45 0.97
N ARG A 16 -9.25 -7.05 -0.21
CA ARG A 16 -10.47 -6.25 -0.35
C ARG A 16 -11.69 -7.03 0.14
N GLY A 17 -12.67 -6.32 0.68
CA GLY A 17 -13.87 -6.94 1.21
C GLY A 17 -14.82 -5.91 1.80
N LYS A 18 -15.90 -6.39 2.40
CA LYS A 18 -16.94 -5.54 2.98
C LYS A 18 -16.36 -4.62 4.06
N GLN A 19 -16.66 -3.33 3.99
CA GLN A 19 -16.29 -2.35 5.01
C GLN A 19 -16.76 -2.78 6.41
N GLY A 20 -15.94 -2.53 7.43
CA GLY A 20 -16.20 -2.90 8.82
C GLY A 20 -15.93 -4.37 9.15
N THR A 21 -15.59 -5.21 8.17
CA THR A 21 -15.16 -6.59 8.44
C THR A 21 -13.67 -6.68 8.72
N VAL A 22 -13.27 -7.74 9.41
CA VAL A 22 -11.87 -7.99 9.78
C VAL A 22 -11.16 -8.86 8.73
N VAL A 23 -9.89 -8.57 8.49
CA VAL A 23 -8.95 -9.41 7.74
C VAL A 23 -7.71 -9.69 8.59
N LYS A 24 -7.20 -10.92 8.51
CA LYS A 24 -5.94 -11.31 9.14
C LYS A 24 -4.88 -11.46 8.06
N LEU A 25 -3.76 -10.77 8.21
CA LEU A 25 -2.62 -10.82 7.30
C LEU A 25 -1.41 -11.38 8.03
N SER A 26 -0.71 -12.32 7.42
CA SER A 26 0.57 -12.83 7.89
C SER A 26 1.65 -12.26 6.98
N ILE A 27 2.61 -11.54 7.56
CA ILE A 27 3.67 -10.83 6.84
C ILE A 27 5.01 -11.44 7.21
N GLU A 28 5.76 -11.89 6.20
CA GLU A 28 7.17 -12.22 6.31
C GLU A 28 8.00 -10.94 6.18
N ARG A 29 8.96 -10.72 7.07
CA ARG A 29 9.82 -9.53 7.07
C ARG A 29 11.26 -9.97 7.21
N TYR A 30 12.14 -9.37 6.41
CA TYR A 30 13.58 -9.61 6.54
C TYR A 30 14.06 -9.28 7.97
N GLY A 31 14.74 -10.23 8.60
CA GLY A 31 15.25 -10.13 9.96
C GLY A 31 14.33 -10.69 11.05
N GLU A 32 13.13 -11.15 10.69
CA GLU A 32 12.21 -11.85 11.59
C GLU A 32 12.14 -13.33 11.18
N GLU A 33 12.28 -14.24 12.14
CA GLU A 33 12.23 -15.68 11.86
C GLU A 33 10.80 -16.18 11.64
N ASP A 34 9.82 -15.53 12.28
CA ASP A 34 8.42 -15.92 12.26
C ASP A 34 7.55 -14.93 11.45
N PHE A 35 6.39 -15.42 10.99
CA PHE A 35 5.38 -14.56 10.39
C PHE A 35 4.77 -13.60 11.43
N ILE A 36 4.66 -12.33 11.07
CA ILE A 36 3.98 -11.34 11.88
C ILE A 36 2.50 -11.31 11.50
N GLU A 37 1.61 -11.52 12.47
CA GLU A 37 0.17 -11.42 12.26
C GLU A 37 -0.36 -10.00 12.49
N PHE A 38 -1.12 -9.49 11.53
CA PHE A 38 -1.86 -8.24 11.64
C PHE A 38 -3.35 -8.47 11.48
N VAL A 39 -4.13 -7.88 12.38
CA VAL A 39 -5.59 -7.89 12.32
C VAL A 39 -6.05 -6.49 11.93
N LEU A 40 -6.62 -6.36 10.74
CA LEU A 40 -7.04 -5.07 10.18
C LEU A 40 -8.56 -5.05 10.01
N THR A 41 -9.17 -3.91 10.31
CA THR A 41 -10.57 -3.64 9.96
C THR A 41 -10.61 -2.96 8.59
N ARG A 42 -11.41 -3.48 7.67
CA ARG A 42 -11.55 -2.92 6.32
C ARG A 42 -12.28 -1.58 6.35
N GLU A 43 -11.71 -0.56 5.71
CA GLU A 43 -12.29 0.77 5.61
C GLU A 43 -12.24 1.30 4.16
N SER A 44 -13.15 2.23 3.84
CA SER A 44 -13.13 2.95 2.57
C SER A 44 -12.11 4.08 2.66
N ILE A 45 -11.05 4.02 1.83
CA ILE A 45 -10.02 5.05 1.78
C ILE A 45 -10.43 6.05 0.70
N PRO A 46 -10.83 7.29 1.04
CA PRO A 46 -11.10 8.31 0.04
C PRO A 46 -9.78 8.69 -0.65
N VAL A 47 -9.70 8.46 -1.95
CA VAL A 47 -8.57 8.94 -2.75
C VAL A 47 -8.72 10.46 -2.87
N LYS A 48 -7.83 11.21 -2.23
CA LYS A 48 -7.73 12.65 -2.44
C LYS A 48 -7.00 12.87 -3.75
N ASP A 49 -7.70 13.37 -4.75
CA ASP A 49 -7.10 13.89 -5.97
C ASP A 49 -6.41 15.21 -5.64
N ILE A 50 -5.21 15.15 -5.05
CA ILE A 50 -4.32 16.30 -5.03
C ILE A 50 -3.42 16.18 -6.26
N SER A 51 -3.82 16.87 -7.32
CA SER A 51 -2.92 17.16 -8.43
C SER A 51 -1.76 17.98 -7.85
N TYR A 52 -0.63 17.33 -7.51
CA TYR A 52 0.61 18.02 -7.16
C TYR A 52 1.23 18.56 -8.45
N THR A 53 0.59 19.59 -9.02
CA THR A 53 1.03 20.27 -10.24
C THR A 53 1.51 21.69 -9.93
N GLY A 54 2.16 21.90 -8.80
CA GLY A 54 2.60 23.24 -8.40
C GLY A 54 3.68 23.25 -7.32
N MET A 55 4.93 22.93 -7.71
CA MET A 55 6.15 23.61 -7.22
C MET A 55 7.39 23.00 -7.89
N LEU A 56 7.64 23.34 -9.16
CA LEU A 56 8.99 23.36 -9.73
C LEU A 56 9.25 24.62 -10.58
N ASP A 57 8.39 25.62 -10.50
CA ASP A 57 8.60 26.94 -11.09
C ASP A 57 9.00 27.91 -9.97
N ASP A 58 10.27 27.87 -9.55
CA ASP A 58 11.08 29.03 -9.18
C ASP A 58 12.37 28.60 -8.47
N ILE A 59 13.37 28.24 -9.26
CA ILE A 59 14.78 28.51 -8.93
C ILE A 59 15.46 29.09 -10.18
N GLN A 60 15.01 30.27 -10.59
CA GLN A 60 15.89 31.26 -11.23
C GLN A 60 16.14 32.41 -10.23
N ALA A 61 16.89 32.12 -9.18
CA ALA A 61 17.56 33.16 -8.41
C ALA A 61 19.02 33.25 -8.93
N THR A 62 19.21 34.25 -9.79
CA THR A 62 20.45 34.92 -10.19
C THR A 62 21.72 34.54 -9.41
N SER A 63 22.70 33.96 -10.10
CA SER A 63 24.12 34.05 -9.68
C SER A 63 24.74 35.25 -10.39
N SER A 64 25.20 36.20 -9.58
CA SER A 64 26.05 37.34 -9.97
C SER A 64 27.44 36.90 -10.41
#